data_AF-A0A1I4CVJ2-F1
#
_entry.id   AF-A0A1I4CVJ2-F1
#
_cell.length_a   1.000
_cell.length_b   1.000
_cell.length_c   1.000
_cell.angle_alpha   90.00
_cell.angle_beta   90.00
_cell.angle_gamma   90.00
#
_symmetry.space_group_name_H-M   'P 1'
#
loop_
_entity.id
_entity.type
_entity.pdbx_description
1 polymer ?
#
loop_
_entity_poly.entity_id
_entity_poly.type
_entity_poly.pdbx_seq_one_letter_code
_entity_poly.pdbx_strand_id
1 'polypeptide(L)'
;MTDHETTVLSYRLQSLADHMTPQLDVVGQVRAARASHRRKRRTRIAALAVATVTTAVVAGTVTTTGLLTSGRGEVAGPGVPSAPVTADAGVRDRAQRAEEAQATQRAEAQAAAEASQAAEAEAARLAAEEAAAAEAAAAEAAQRSREQATAWQSRTFEGVSFQVPAGARAADTVDRSPVTSWMEGPSLTWNGPLLGGGQPSFVRVMITATYEGGMIPTDGGEGFTVPGADDAYGGIDAMDAAGVPTGRTTVWLDILDGDRLVRVSAEFAAGPEGEQMARELIASISIG
;
A
#
# COMPACT_ATOMS: atom_id res chain seq x y z
N MET A 1 35.67 -7.15 -71.26
CA MET A 1 35.72 -7.07 -69.79
C MET A 1 36.89 -7.90 -69.34
N THR A 2 37.93 -7.23 -68.85
CA THR A 2 39.14 -7.89 -68.35
C THR A 2 38.99 -8.18 -66.86
N ASP A 3 39.69 -9.22 -66.36
CA ASP A 3 39.62 -9.63 -64.93
C ASP A 3 39.96 -8.49 -63.94
N HIS A 4 40.66 -7.47 -64.41
CA HIS A 4 40.97 -6.29 -63.62
C HIS A 4 39.74 -5.40 -63.39
N GLU A 5 38.84 -5.31 -64.37
CA GLU A 5 37.62 -4.50 -64.28
C GLU A 5 36.60 -5.13 -63.33
N THR A 6 36.46 -6.46 -63.34
CA THR A 6 35.61 -7.19 -62.40
C THR A 6 36.11 -7.08 -60.97
N THR A 7 37.43 -7.18 -60.75
CA THR A 7 38.00 -7.08 -59.40
C THR A 7 37.79 -5.68 -58.79
N VAL A 8 37.95 -4.61 -59.59
CA VAL A 8 37.71 -3.22 -59.13
C VAL A 8 36.22 -2.99 -58.85
N LEU A 9 35.32 -3.58 -59.64
CA LEU A 9 33.88 -3.49 -59.43
C LEU A 9 33.44 -4.23 -58.17
N SER A 10 33.97 -5.44 -57.93
CA SER A 10 33.73 -6.21 -56.72
C SER A 10 34.22 -5.47 -55.47
N TYR A 11 35.41 -4.88 -55.51
CA TYR A 11 35.94 -4.11 -54.39
C TYR A 11 35.10 -2.85 -54.09
N ARG A 12 34.63 -2.15 -55.13
CA ARG A 12 33.73 -0.99 -54.96
C ARG A 12 32.34 -1.37 -54.45
N LEU A 13 31.80 -2.51 -54.87
CA LEU A 13 30.52 -3.01 -54.36
C LEU A 13 30.62 -3.48 -52.90
N GLN A 14 31.72 -4.15 -52.54
CA GLN A 14 31.98 -4.54 -51.14
C GLN A 14 32.15 -3.30 -50.25
N SER A 15 32.92 -2.32 -50.70
CA SER A 15 33.12 -1.06 -49.97
C SER A 15 31.81 -0.26 -49.83
N LEU A 16 30.93 -0.31 -50.84
CA LEU A 16 29.62 0.33 -50.78
C LEU A 16 28.67 -0.42 -49.83
N ALA A 17 28.72 -1.75 -49.81
CA ALA A 17 27.95 -2.57 -48.88
C ALA A 17 28.34 -2.27 -47.42
N ASP A 18 29.65 -2.19 -47.12
CA ASP A 18 30.14 -1.81 -45.80
C ASP A 18 29.75 -0.37 -45.40
N HIS A 19 29.60 0.53 -46.37
CA HIS A 19 29.16 1.91 -46.13
C HIS A 19 27.64 2.04 -45.94
N MET A 20 26.85 1.09 -46.45
CA MET A 20 25.39 1.07 -46.31
C MET A 20 24.90 0.28 -45.09
N THR A 21 25.75 -0.52 -44.45
CA THR A 21 25.47 -1.15 -43.15
C THR A 21 26.27 -0.45 -42.04
N PRO A 22 25.82 0.71 -41.51
CA PRO A 22 26.42 1.22 -40.28
C PRO A 22 26.27 0.13 -39.22
N GLN A 23 27.35 -0.23 -38.54
CA GLN A 23 27.29 -1.11 -37.38
C GLN A 23 26.51 -0.38 -36.28
N LEU A 24 25.20 -0.56 -36.29
CA LEU A 24 24.32 -0.10 -35.24
C LEU A 24 24.63 -0.98 -34.03
N ASP A 25 25.41 -0.43 -33.10
CA ASP A 25 25.55 -1.00 -31.76
C ASP A 25 24.21 -0.80 -31.02
N VAL A 26 23.25 -1.66 -31.33
CA VAL A 26 21.91 -1.67 -30.71
C VAL A 26 22.04 -1.79 -29.20
N VAL A 27 23.01 -2.58 -28.73
CA VAL A 27 23.27 -2.79 -27.29
C VAL A 27 23.80 -1.51 -26.64
N GLY A 28 24.73 -0.81 -27.28
CA GLY A 28 25.24 0.49 -26.84
C GLY A 28 24.18 1.60 -26.86
N GLN A 29 23.33 1.62 -27.89
CA GLN A 29 22.21 2.56 -27.98
C GLN A 29 21.15 2.31 -26.90
N VAL A 30 20.83 1.04 -26.61
CA VAL A 30 19.92 0.66 -25.52
C VAL A 30 20.53 0.99 -24.15
N ARG A 31 21.84 0.78 -23.94
CA ARG A 31 22.53 1.19 -22.70
C ARG A 31 22.55 2.71 -22.53
N ALA A 32 22.80 3.46 -23.59
CA ALA A 32 22.76 4.93 -23.58
C ALA A 32 21.35 5.47 -23.32
N ALA A 33 20.32 4.84 -23.90
CA ALA A 33 18.91 5.15 -23.63
C ALA A 33 18.53 4.83 -22.17
N ARG A 34 18.98 3.68 -21.62
CA ARG A 34 18.81 3.31 -20.20
C ARG A 34 19.46 4.34 -19.26
N ALA A 35 20.66 4.84 -19.58
CA ALA A 35 21.32 5.87 -18.78
C ALA A 35 20.55 7.21 -18.80
N SER A 36 19.97 7.57 -19.94
CA SER A 36 19.14 8.78 -20.10
C SER A 36 17.81 8.67 -19.35
N HIS A 37 17.13 7.51 -19.41
CA HIS A 37 15.90 7.26 -18.68
C HIS A 37 16.10 7.18 -17.16
N ARG A 38 17.22 6.60 -16.68
CA ARG A 38 17.59 6.62 -15.26
C ARG A 38 17.78 8.04 -14.72
N ARG A 39 18.38 8.95 -15.50
CA ARG A 39 18.52 10.37 -15.11
C ARG A 39 17.17 11.10 -15.07
N LYS A 40 16.28 10.86 -16.05
CA LYS A 40 14.94 11.47 -16.09
C LYS A 40 14.00 10.97 -14.98
N ARG A 41 14.12 9.71 -14.53
CA ARG A 41 13.34 9.19 -13.39
C ARG A 41 13.82 9.75 -12.04
N ARG A 42 15.13 9.88 -11.83
CA ARG A 42 15.66 10.47 -10.57
C ARG A 42 15.25 11.93 -10.39
N THR A 43 15.18 12.73 -11.45
CA THR A 43 14.69 14.12 -11.37
C THR A 43 13.19 14.22 -11.11
N ARG A 44 12.37 13.27 -11.59
CA ARG A 44 10.93 13.23 -11.27
C ARG A 44 10.65 12.81 -9.82
N ILE A 45 11.43 11.85 -9.28
CA ILE A 45 11.29 11.42 -7.89
C ILE A 45 11.74 12.53 -6.92
N ALA A 46 12.81 13.25 -7.25
CA ALA A 46 13.23 14.41 -6.46
C ALA A 46 12.20 15.57 -6.47
N ALA A 47 11.47 15.76 -7.58
CA ALA A 47 10.41 16.77 -7.66
C ALA A 47 9.14 16.37 -6.88
N LEU A 48 8.83 15.07 -6.76
CA LEU A 48 7.68 14.57 -6.03
C LEU A 48 7.90 14.53 -4.51
N ALA A 49 9.15 14.41 -4.05
CA ALA A 49 9.50 14.38 -2.62
C ALA A 49 9.48 15.77 -1.93
N VAL A 50 9.39 16.87 -2.68
CA VAL A 50 9.36 18.25 -2.11
C VAL A 50 7.92 18.76 -1.91
N ALA A 51 6.90 18.02 -2.34
CA ALA A 51 5.50 18.50 -2.32
C ALA A 51 4.64 18.02 -1.13
N THR A 52 5.15 17.18 -0.22
CA THR A 52 4.36 16.53 0.85
C THR A 52 4.78 16.92 2.28
N VAL A 53 5.10 18.20 2.53
CA VAL A 53 5.40 18.69 3.91
C VAL A 53 4.50 19.84 4.39
N THR A 54 3.43 20.19 3.69
CA THR A 54 2.56 21.32 4.13
C THR A 54 1.08 21.03 3.95
N THR A 55 0.47 20.20 4.82
CA THR A 55 -0.99 20.19 5.06
C THR A 55 -1.32 19.42 6.34
N ALA A 56 -0.97 19.95 7.51
CA ALA A 56 -1.48 19.43 8.79
C ALA A 56 -1.45 20.46 9.94
N VAL A 57 -1.74 21.74 9.69
CA VAL A 57 -2.08 22.72 10.74
C VAL A 57 -2.97 23.79 10.11
N VAL A 58 -4.30 23.62 10.16
CA VAL A 58 -5.37 24.66 10.27
C VAL A 58 -6.70 23.91 10.13
N ALA A 59 -7.17 23.30 11.23
CA ALA A 59 -8.57 22.90 11.39
C ALA A 59 -8.92 23.13 12.86
N GLY A 60 -9.06 24.41 13.21
CA GLY A 60 -9.25 24.83 14.60
C GLY A 60 -9.56 26.31 14.71
N THR A 61 -10.57 26.79 13.98
CA THR A 61 -11.28 28.04 14.28
C THR A 61 -12.64 28.07 13.57
N VAL A 62 -13.62 28.73 14.21
CA VAL A 62 -15.02 29.00 13.82
C VAL A 62 -15.98 27.85 14.15
N THR A 63 -16.76 27.88 15.24
CA THR A 63 -17.90 28.81 15.45
C THR A 63 -18.21 29.07 16.94
N THR A 64 -17.98 30.31 17.39
CA THR A 64 -18.68 30.88 18.55
C THR A 64 -19.25 32.24 18.16
N THR A 65 -20.52 32.25 17.79
CA THR A 65 -21.44 33.41 17.81
C THR A 65 -22.84 32.78 17.93
N GLY A 66 -23.42 32.70 19.12
CA GLY A 66 -24.00 33.86 19.78
C GLY A 66 -25.46 33.98 19.36
N LEU A 67 -26.30 33.04 19.83
CA LEU A 67 -27.75 33.13 19.80
C LEU A 67 -28.18 34.31 20.67
N LEU A 68 -28.43 35.46 20.06
CA LEU A 68 -29.14 36.57 20.71
C LEU A 68 -30.64 36.38 20.52
N THR A 69 -31.24 36.06 21.66
CA THR A 69 -32.66 36.02 21.98
C THR A 69 -33.46 37.24 21.47
N SER A 70 -34.70 36.95 21.11
CA SER A 70 -35.82 37.83 20.80
C SER A 70 -36.02 39.01 21.76
N GLY A 71 -36.36 40.19 21.21
CA GLY A 71 -36.85 41.34 21.96
C GLY A 71 -37.79 42.17 21.09
N ARG A 72 -39.10 41.91 21.24
CA ARG A 72 -40.23 42.55 20.56
C ARG A 72 -40.32 44.03 20.98
N GLY A 73 -40.52 44.92 20.01
CA GLY A 73 -40.75 46.34 20.27
C GLY A 73 -42.14 46.60 20.84
N GLU A 74 -42.23 47.51 21.81
CA GLU A 74 -43.47 48.22 22.15
C GLU A 74 -43.13 49.60 22.72
N VAL A 75 -43.80 50.62 22.16
CA VAL A 75 -43.56 52.05 22.36
C VAL A 75 -44.76 52.66 23.07
N ALA A 76 -44.49 53.35 24.19
CA ALA A 76 -45.18 54.48 24.84
C ALA A 76 -46.73 54.56 25.03
N GLY A 77 -47.13 54.64 26.32
CA GLY A 77 -48.15 55.56 26.89
C GLY A 77 -49.40 54.91 27.55
N PRO A 78 -50.13 55.55 28.50
CA PRO A 78 -49.91 56.82 29.26
C PRO A 78 -50.20 56.76 30.81
N GLY A 79 -49.64 57.72 31.58
CA GLY A 79 -50.32 58.42 32.70
C GLY A 79 -50.36 57.89 34.16
N VAL A 80 -49.56 58.53 35.05
CA VAL A 80 -49.77 58.98 36.48
C VAL A 80 -50.24 57.99 37.59
N PRO A 81 -50.08 58.27 38.91
CA PRO A 81 -49.18 59.17 39.67
C PRO A 81 -48.37 58.47 40.81
N SER A 82 -47.37 59.18 41.34
CA SER A 82 -46.59 58.80 42.53
C SER A 82 -47.43 58.54 43.77
N ALA A 83 -47.19 57.40 44.43
CA ALA A 83 -47.51 57.16 45.83
C ALA A 83 -46.21 56.79 46.59
N PRO A 84 -45.98 57.29 47.81
CA PRO A 84 -44.76 56.99 48.56
C PRO A 84 -44.88 55.57 49.11
N VAL A 85 -44.13 54.63 48.51
CA VAL A 85 -43.99 53.29 49.09
C VAL A 85 -42.79 53.31 50.03
N THR A 86 -43.06 52.98 51.28
CA THR A 86 -42.14 52.73 52.39
C THR A 86 -40.94 51.87 51.95
N ALA A 87 -39.80 52.52 51.69
CA ALA A 87 -38.68 51.97 50.92
C ALA A 87 -37.53 51.39 51.78
N ASP A 88 -37.82 50.55 52.79
CA ASP A 88 -36.74 49.92 53.58
C ASP A 88 -36.89 48.40 53.75
N ALA A 89 -38.13 47.88 53.82
CA ALA A 89 -38.37 46.43 53.89
C ALA A 89 -38.26 45.73 52.51
N GLY A 90 -38.71 46.39 51.43
CA GLY A 90 -38.76 45.79 50.09
C GLY A 90 -37.42 45.75 49.33
N VAL A 91 -36.39 46.42 49.84
CA VAL A 91 -35.02 46.42 49.28
C VAL A 91 -34.22 45.22 49.81
N ARG A 92 -34.34 44.90 51.10
CA ARG A 92 -33.72 43.71 51.71
C ARG A 92 -34.26 42.41 51.14
N ASP A 93 -35.57 42.32 50.95
CA ASP A 93 -36.23 41.16 50.33
C ASP A 93 -35.82 40.96 48.86
N ARG A 94 -35.51 42.04 48.14
CA ARG A 94 -34.98 41.99 46.77
C ARG A 94 -33.50 41.59 46.72
N ALA A 95 -32.69 42.07 47.67
CA ALA A 95 -31.29 41.69 47.79
C ALA A 95 -31.13 40.21 48.13
N GLN A 96 -31.94 39.71 49.06
CA GLN A 96 -31.92 38.31 49.48
C GLN A 96 -32.35 37.37 48.34
N ARG A 97 -33.41 37.72 47.59
CA ARG A 97 -33.81 36.96 46.38
C ARG A 97 -32.75 37.00 45.27
N ALA A 98 -31.98 38.07 45.15
CA ALA A 98 -30.89 38.15 44.19
C ALA A 98 -29.69 37.27 44.59
N GLU A 99 -29.38 37.17 45.88
CA GLU A 99 -28.34 36.27 46.40
C GLU A 99 -28.72 34.80 46.26
N GLU A 100 -29.98 34.43 46.55
CA GLU A 100 -30.50 33.08 46.34
C GLU A 100 -30.48 32.67 44.85
N ALA A 101 -30.82 33.59 43.95
CA ALA A 101 -30.71 33.36 42.51
C ALA A 101 -29.24 33.16 42.06
N GLN A 102 -28.30 33.92 42.62
CA GLN A 102 -26.87 33.75 42.33
C GLN A 102 -26.31 32.44 42.90
N ALA A 103 -26.74 32.03 44.10
CA ALA A 103 -26.37 30.75 44.69
C ALA A 103 -26.86 29.58 43.83
N THR A 104 -28.10 29.68 43.31
CA THR A 104 -28.69 28.68 42.41
C THR A 104 -27.92 28.61 41.08
N GLN A 105 -27.60 29.75 40.47
CA GLN A 105 -26.79 29.80 39.23
C GLN A 105 -25.38 29.22 39.42
N ARG A 106 -24.74 29.45 40.58
CA ARG A 106 -23.42 28.86 40.88
C ARG A 106 -23.51 27.34 41.05
N ALA A 107 -24.55 26.84 41.70
CA ALA A 107 -24.77 25.40 41.85
C ALA A 107 -25.05 24.73 40.50
N GLU A 108 -25.86 25.36 39.63
CA GLU A 108 -26.11 24.87 38.27
C GLU A 108 -24.84 24.88 37.41
N ALA A 109 -24.02 25.93 37.49
CA ALA A 109 -22.75 26.00 36.78
C ALA A 109 -21.73 24.95 37.28
N GLN A 110 -21.72 24.66 38.58
CA GLN A 110 -20.90 23.59 39.15
C GLN A 110 -21.37 22.21 38.68
N ALA A 111 -22.67 21.94 38.73
CA ALA A 111 -23.23 20.68 38.24
C ALA A 111 -22.97 20.46 36.73
N ALA A 112 -23.04 21.53 35.92
CA ALA A 112 -22.70 21.47 34.50
C ALA A 112 -21.20 21.18 34.26
N ALA A 113 -20.31 21.78 35.07
CA ALA A 113 -18.87 21.52 34.99
C ALA A 113 -18.53 20.07 35.39
N GLU A 114 -19.15 19.55 36.45
CA GLU A 114 -18.99 18.15 36.87
C GLU A 114 -19.49 17.17 35.81
N ALA A 115 -20.64 17.45 35.18
CA ALA A 115 -21.17 16.64 34.08
C ALA A 115 -20.23 16.64 32.86
N SER A 116 -19.63 17.80 32.52
CA SER A 116 -18.64 17.91 31.44
C SER A 116 -17.38 17.10 31.75
N GLN A 117 -16.87 17.18 32.97
CA GLN A 117 -15.67 16.43 33.38
C GLN A 117 -15.93 14.92 33.40
N ALA A 118 -17.12 14.49 33.82
CA ALA A 118 -17.51 13.08 33.78
C ALA A 118 -17.57 12.53 32.34
N ALA A 119 -18.12 13.32 31.41
CA ALA A 119 -18.19 12.95 29.99
C ALA A 119 -16.79 12.87 29.35
N GLU A 120 -15.90 13.82 29.65
CA GLU A 120 -14.50 13.79 29.18
C GLU A 120 -13.73 12.58 29.73
N ALA A 121 -13.93 12.24 31.01
CA ALA A 121 -13.30 11.07 31.62
C ALA A 121 -13.80 9.74 31.00
N GLU A 122 -15.09 9.65 30.68
CA GLU A 122 -15.65 8.48 30.01
C GLU A 122 -15.13 8.34 28.57
N ALA A 123 -15.04 9.44 27.82
CA ALA A 123 -14.44 9.44 26.49
C ALA A 123 -12.96 9.03 26.50
N ALA A 124 -12.18 9.52 27.48
CA ALA A 124 -10.78 9.12 27.65
C ALA A 124 -10.64 7.63 27.99
N ARG A 125 -11.56 7.07 28.79
CA ARG A 125 -11.57 5.64 29.11
C ARG A 125 -11.84 4.79 27.87
N LEU A 126 -12.83 5.15 27.06
CA LEU A 126 -13.16 4.44 25.82
C LEU A 126 -11.99 4.48 24.83
N ALA A 127 -11.35 5.63 24.66
CA ALA A 127 -10.17 5.76 23.81
C ALA A 127 -8.98 4.90 24.31
N ALA A 128 -8.79 4.82 25.63
CA ALA A 128 -7.76 3.96 26.21
C ALA A 128 -8.07 2.47 26.03
N GLU A 129 -9.33 2.07 26.12
CA GLU A 129 -9.78 0.69 25.89
C GLU A 129 -9.62 0.29 24.41
N GLU A 130 -9.97 1.17 23.48
CA GLU A 130 -9.75 0.95 22.04
C GLU A 130 -8.26 0.84 21.69
N ALA A 131 -7.42 1.71 22.28
CA ALA A 131 -5.98 1.63 22.11
C ALA A 131 -5.40 0.31 22.67
N ALA A 132 -5.86 -0.12 23.85
CA ALA A 132 -5.45 -1.40 24.45
C ALA A 132 -5.91 -2.61 23.61
N ALA A 133 -7.11 -2.56 23.04
CA ALA A 133 -7.62 -3.59 22.15
C ALA A 133 -6.82 -3.66 20.84
N ALA A 134 -6.44 -2.50 20.28
CA ALA A 134 -5.59 -2.43 19.09
C ALA A 134 -4.18 -2.99 19.37
N GLU A 135 -3.60 -2.68 20.52
CA GLU A 135 -2.30 -3.23 20.93
C GLU A 135 -2.37 -4.75 21.16
N ALA A 136 -3.42 -5.25 21.80
CA ALA A 136 -3.64 -6.68 21.99
C ALA A 136 -3.82 -7.42 20.64
N ALA A 137 -4.58 -6.85 19.70
CA ALA A 137 -4.73 -7.39 18.35
C ALA A 137 -3.41 -7.41 17.58
N ALA A 138 -2.59 -6.36 17.70
CA ALA A 138 -1.27 -6.30 17.09
C ALA A 138 -0.31 -7.34 17.69
N ALA A 139 -0.35 -7.56 19.01
CA ALA A 139 0.44 -8.58 19.69
C ALA A 139 0.03 -9.99 19.26
N GLU A 140 -1.27 -10.28 19.15
CA GLU A 140 -1.79 -11.56 18.69
C GLU A 140 -1.43 -11.83 17.21
N ALA A 141 -1.54 -10.81 16.35
CA ALA A 141 -1.09 -10.89 14.96
C ALA A 141 0.42 -11.20 14.89
N ALA A 142 1.25 -10.52 15.68
CA ALA A 142 2.69 -10.76 15.72
C ALA A 142 3.07 -12.15 16.28
N GLN A 143 2.23 -12.73 17.14
CA GLN A 143 2.41 -14.10 17.62
C GLN A 143 2.00 -15.12 16.55
N ARG A 144 0.85 -14.94 15.89
CA ARG A 144 0.43 -15.76 14.75
C ARG A 144 1.46 -15.74 13.62
N SER A 145 2.02 -14.58 13.28
CA SER A 145 3.10 -14.49 12.29
C SER A 145 4.38 -15.22 12.72
N ARG A 146 4.71 -15.28 14.01
CA ARG A 146 5.87 -16.04 14.51
C ARG A 146 5.65 -17.56 14.47
N GLU A 147 4.43 -17.99 14.80
CA GLU A 147 4.02 -19.41 14.71
C GLU A 147 3.92 -19.86 13.24
N GLN A 148 3.43 -18.99 12.34
CA GLN A 148 3.46 -19.24 10.90
C GLN A 148 4.89 -19.27 10.38
N ALA A 149 5.77 -18.33 10.77
CA ALA A 149 7.19 -18.32 10.37
C ALA A 149 7.94 -19.62 10.74
N THR A 150 7.55 -20.31 11.82
CA THR A 150 8.11 -21.61 12.19
C THR A 150 7.51 -22.79 11.41
N ALA A 151 6.39 -22.57 10.71
CA ALA A 151 5.79 -23.50 9.76
C ALA A 151 6.28 -23.31 8.31
N TRP A 152 6.99 -22.23 7.98
CA TRP A 152 7.56 -22.04 6.65
C TRP A 152 8.88 -22.80 6.48
N GLN A 153 9.06 -23.39 5.31
CA GLN A 153 10.25 -24.15 4.96
C GLN A 153 11.00 -23.46 3.84
N SER A 154 12.32 -23.27 4.00
CA SER A 154 13.15 -22.69 2.96
C SER A 154 13.34 -23.65 1.78
N ARG A 155 13.42 -23.08 0.59
CA ARG A 155 13.78 -23.74 -0.67
C ARG A 155 14.77 -22.86 -1.42
N THR A 156 15.61 -23.52 -2.21
CA THR A 156 16.54 -22.84 -3.12
C THR A 156 16.51 -23.54 -4.47
N PHE A 157 16.45 -22.76 -5.54
CA PHE A 157 16.45 -23.25 -6.91
C PHE A 157 17.18 -22.27 -7.82
N GLU A 158 18.25 -22.73 -8.49
CA GLU A 158 19.00 -21.92 -9.47
C GLU A 158 19.41 -20.51 -8.95
N GLY A 159 19.84 -20.41 -7.69
CA GLY A 159 20.22 -19.14 -7.05
C GLY A 159 19.05 -18.32 -6.49
N VAL A 160 17.81 -18.79 -6.64
CA VAL A 160 16.61 -18.18 -6.04
C VAL A 160 16.32 -18.85 -4.71
N SER A 161 16.29 -18.10 -3.62
CA SER A 161 15.84 -18.58 -2.31
C SER A 161 14.46 -18.06 -2.01
N PHE A 162 13.59 -18.92 -1.49
CA PHE A 162 12.20 -18.60 -1.17
C PHE A 162 11.70 -19.52 -0.06
N GLN A 163 10.57 -19.19 0.56
CA GLN A 163 9.92 -20.03 1.56
C GLN A 163 8.61 -20.59 1.02
N VAL A 164 8.27 -21.79 1.47
CA VAL A 164 6.97 -22.44 1.19
C VAL A 164 6.29 -22.86 2.49
N PRO A 165 4.95 -22.88 2.55
CA PRO A 165 4.25 -23.34 3.75
C PRO A 165 4.56 -24.81 4.08
N ALA A 166 4.41 -25.20 5.35
CA ALA A 166 4.35 -26.61 5.72
C ALA A 166 3.14 -27.31 5.09
N GLY A 167 3.17 -28.65 5.07
CA GLY A 167 2.04 -29.47 4.64
C GLY A 167 2.04 -29.82 3.14
N ALA A 168 3.22 -29.98 2.54
CA ALA A 168 3.34 -30.50 1.18
C ALA A 168 2.60 -31.84 1.02
N ARG A 169 1.78 -31.97 -0.02
CA ARG A 169 1.07 -33.23 -0.33
C ARG A 169 1.98 -34.27 -1.00
N ALA A 170 3.07 -33.80 -1.62
CA ALA A 170 4.02 -34.60 -2.36
C ALA A 170 5.40 -33.94 -2.30
N ALA A 171 6.44 -34.67 -2.70
CA ALA A 171 7.77 -34.11 -2.88
C ALA A 171 7.75 -32.99 -3.94
N ASP A 172 8.73 -32.09 -3.87
CA ASP A 172 8.89 -31.03 -4.86
C ASP A 172 9.19 -31.63 -6.25
N THR A 173 8.55 -31.08 -7.27
CA THR A 173 8.79 -31.47 -8.66
C THR A 173 9.85 -30.57 -9.25
N VAL A 174 10.91 -31.14 -9.81
CA VAL A 174 11.99 -30.39 -10.46
C VAL A 174 12.03 -30.75 -11.94
N ASP A 175 11.86 -29.74 -12.79
CA ASP A 175 12.13 -29.80 -14.22
C ASP A 175 13.49 -29.13 -14.49
N ARG A 176 14.40 -29.88 -15.11
CA ARG A 176 15.74 -29.41 -15.46
C ARG A 176 15.90 -29.12 -16.96
N SER A 177 14.80 -28.98 -17.67
CA SER A 177 14.81 -28.57 -19.06
C SER A 177 15.62 -27.28 -19.22
N PRO A 178 16.51 -27.17 -20.22
CA PRO A 178 17.30 -25.98 -20.41
C PRO A 178 16.40 -24.78 -20.74
N VAL A 179 16.91 -23.57 -20.52
CA VAL A 179 16.25 -22.35 -20.98
C VAL A 179 16.19 -22.35 -22.51
N THR A 180 14.99 -22.38 -23.08
CA THR A 180 14.77 -22.37 -24.54
C THR A 180 14.15 -21.06 -25.02
N SER A 181 13.41 -20.37 -24.16
CA SER A 181 12.71 -19.13 -24.49
C SER A 181 12.38 -18.32 -23.22
N TRP A 182 11.68 -17.21 -23.39
CA TRP A 182 11.12 -16.44 -22.27
C TRP A 182 9.88 -17.11 -21.64
N MET A 183 9.37 -18.20 -22.24
CA MET A 183 8.23 -18.96 -21.74
C MET A 183 8.64 -20.25 -21.03
N GLU A 184 9.82 -20.78 -21.35
CA GLU A 184 10.23 -22.13 -20.98
C GLU A 184 11.66 -22.16 -20.44
N GLY A 185 11.85 -22.95 -19.39
CA GLY A 185 13.14 -23.24 -18.80
C GLY A 185 12.99 -24.08 -17.53
N PRO A 186 14.08 -24.24 -16.76
CA PRO A 186 14.09 -25.12 -15.61
C PRO A 186 13.16 -24.55 -14.53
N SER A 187 12.47 -25.43 -13.79
CA SER A 187 11.56 -25.03 -12.73
C SER A 187 11.56 -25.96 -11.54
N LEU A 188 11.25 -25.40 -10.37
CA LEU A 188 10.89 -26.14 -9.16
C LEU A 188 9.46 -25.81 -8.80
N THR A 189 8.67 -26.83 -8.49
CA THR A 189 7.29 -26.70 -8.00
C THR A 189 7.15 -27.40 -6.66
N TRP A 190 6.84 -26.62 -5.62
CA TRP A 190 6.35 -27.15 -4.35
C TRP A 190 4.89 -27.55 -4.50
N ASN A 191 4.57 -28.78 -4.07
CA ASN A 191 3.23 -29.36 -4.18
C ASN A 191 2.50 -29.23 -2.85
N GLY A 192 1.74 -28.15 -2.68
CA GLY A 192 0.99 -27.84 -1.46
C GLY A 192 -0.26 -28.70 -1.25
N PRO A 193 -0.99 -28.47 -0.14
CA PRO A 193 -2.21 -29.19 0.18
C PRO A 193 -3.34 -28.89 -0.82
N LEU A 194 -4.42 -29.69 -0.78
CA LEU A 194 -5.62 -29.41 -1.58
C LEU A 194 -6.36 -28.18 -1.03
N LEU A 195 -6.75 -27.30 -1.94
CA LEU A 195 -7.61 -26.15 -1.71
C LEU A 195 -9.09 -26.57 -1.82
N GLY A 196 -9.99 -25.64 -1.47
CA GLY A 196 -11.41 -25.78 -1.76
C GLY A 196 -11.64 -26.06 -3.25
N GLY A 197 -12.53 -27.02 -3.55
CA GLY A 197 -12.76 -27.46 -4.94
C GLY A 197 -11.76 -28.50 -5.47
N GLY A 198 -10.83 -28.99 -4.64
CA GLY A 198 -9.98 -30.14 -4.94
C GLY A 198 -8.75 -29.84 -5.81
N GLN A 199 -8.49 -28.56 -6.11
CA GLN A 199 -7.26 -28.14 -6.78
C GLN A 199 -6.09 -28.06 -5.78
N PRO A 200 -4.88 -28.46 -6.14
CA PRO A 200 -3.73 -28.35 -5.25
C PRO A 200 -3.21 -26.91 -5.19
N SER A 201 -2.85 -26.46 -3.99
CA SER A 201 -1.96 -25.31 -3.80
C SER A 201 -0.59 -25.63 -4.37
N PHE A 202 0.11 -24.61 -4.87
CA PHE A 202 1.48 -24.75 -5.30
C PHE A 202 2.26 -23.45 -5.17
N VAL A 203 3.59 -23.58 -5.19
CA VAL A 203 4.53 -22.48 -5.42
C VAL A 203 5.51 -22.97 -6.46
N ARG A 204 5.65 -22.23 -7.56
CA ARG A 204 6.51 -22.56 -8.68
C ARG A 204 7.48 -21.43 -8.93
N VAL A 205 8.76 -21.77 -9.03
CA VAL A 205 9.83 -20.88 -9.50
C VAL A 205 10.36 -21.44 -10.81
N MET A 206 10.34 -20.64 -11.87
CA MET A 206 10.90 -20.99 -13.17
C MET A 206 11.91 -19.96 -13.61
N ILE A 207 13.03 -20.41 -14.17
CA ILE A 207 14.04 -19.55 -14.78
C ILE A 207 13.84 -19.59 -16.29
N THR A 208 13.71 -18.44 -16.93
CA THR A 208 13.55 -18.32 -18.38
C THR A 208 14.52 -17.29 -18.96
N ALA A 209 14.59 -17.23 -20.29
CA ALA A 209 15.25 -16.11 -20.95
C ALA A 209 14.46 -14.82 -20.70
N THR A 210 15.12 -13.68 -20.85
CA THR A 210 14.46 -12.37 -20.84
C THR A 210 13.61 -12.16 -22.09
N TYR A 211 12.55 -11.36 -21.94
CA TYR A 211 11.73 -10.91 -23.07
C TYR A 211 12.42 -9.70 -23.71
N GLU A 212 12.94 -9.85 -24.93
CA GLU A 212 13.65 -8.79 -25.66
C GLU A 212 14.79 -8.12 -24.84
N GLY A 213 15.46 -8.90 -23.97
CA GLY A 213 16.53 -8.39 -23.09
C GLY A 213 16.04 -7.63 -21.86
N GLY A 214 14.77 -7.80 -21.47
CA GLY A 214 14.18 -7.24 -20.26
C GLY A 214 12.98 -8.03 -19.73
N MET A 215 12.14 -7.33 -18.97
CA MET A 215 10.91 -7.84 -18.37
C MET A 215 9.82 -8.09 -19.43
N ILE A 216 8.90 -9.00 -19.13
CA ILE A 216 7.68 -9.18 -19.93
C ILE A 216 6.81 -7.94 -19.73
N PRO A 217 6.30 -7.31 -20.81
CA PRO A 217 5.32 -6.24 -20.67
C PRO A 217 4.01 -6.83 -20.15
N THR A 218 3.63 -6.46 -18.93
CA THR A 218 2.37 -6.85 -18.30
C THR A 218 1.58 -5.61 -17.92
N ASP A 219 0.30 -5.58 -18.30
CA ASP A 219 -0.63 -4.57 -17.83
C ASP A 219 -1.12 -4.93 -16.42
N GLY A 220 -0.85 -4.09 -15.40
CA GLY A 220 -1.67 -4.08 -14.18
C GLY A 220 -1.17 -4.80 -12.92
N GLY A 221 0.12 -5.06 -12.76
CA GLY A 221 0.75 -5.42 -11.47
C GLY A 221 1.31 -4.23 -10.65
N GLU A 222 1.99 -4.56 -9.57
CA GLU A 222 2.70 -3.67 -8.66
C GLU A 222 4.21 -3.94 -8.69
N GLY A 223 5.01 -2.90 -8.43
CA GLY A 223 6.46 -3.05 -8.31
C GLY A 223 6.86 -3.61 -6.95
N PHE A 224 7.74 -4.61 -6.93
CA PHE A 224 8.25 -5.24 -5.71
C PHE A 224 9.75 -5.01 -5.55
N THR A 225 10.21 -4.94 -4.30
CA THR A 225 11.65 -4.93 -4.01
C THR A 225 12.08 -6.35 -3.64
N VAL A 226 12.84 -7.00 -4.52
CA VAL A 226 13.42 -8.32 -4.27
C VAL A 226 14.94 -8.17 -4.07
N PRO A 227 15.50 -8.58 -2.91
CA PRO A 227 16.94 -8.55 -2.69
C PRO A 227 17.70 -9.32 -3.77
N GLY A 228 18.71 -8.68 -4.35
CA GLY A 228 19.57 -9.26 -5.40
C GLY A 228 19.02 -9.11 -6.83
N ALA A 229 17.78 -8.68 -7.02
CA ALA A 229 17.19 -8.47 -8.35
C ALA A 229 17.47 -7.06 -8.91
N ASP A 230 17.46 -6.94 -10.24
CA ASP A 230 17.51 -5.66 -10.95
C ASP A 230 16.15 -4.95 -10.95
N ASP A 231 15.06 -5.71 -11.11
CA ASP A 231 13.68 -5.23 -11.11
C ASP A 231 12.71 -6.37 -10.78
N ALA A 232 11.51 -6.07 -10.28
CA ALA A 232 10.48 -7.07 -10.03
C ALA A 232 9.07 -6.46 -10.10
N TYR A 233 8.15 -7.19 -10.73
CA TYR A 233 6.77 -6.77 -10.92
C TYR A 233 5.82 -7.96 -10.88
N GLY A 234 4.65 -7.79 -10.26
CA GLY A 234 3.73 -8.90 -10.05
C GLY A 234 2.39 -8.49 -9.46
N GLY A 235 1.63 -9.46 -8.96
CA GLY A 235 0.34 -9.22 -8.34
C GLY A 235 -0.07 -10.36 -7.41
N ILE A 236 -1.00 -10.02 -6.51
CA ILE A 236 -1.76 -10.97 -5.69
C ILE A 236 -3.22 -10.81 -6.09
N ASP A 237 -3.76 -11.79 -6.82
CA ASP A 237 -5.08 -11.70 -7.42
C ASP A 237 -6.02 -12.73 -6.80
N ALA A 238 -7.16 -12.25 -6.30
CA ALA A 238 -8.29 -13.09 -5.88
C ALA A 238 -9.44 -13.09 -6.89
N MET A 239 -9.36 -12.22 -7.91
CA MET A 239 -10.36 -12.03 -8.95
C MET A 239 -9.74 -12.28 -10.33
N ASP A 240 -10.54 -12.73 -11.28
CA ASP A 240 -10.10 -12.78 -12.67
C ASP A 240 -10.15 -11.40 -13.33
N ALA A 241 -9.73 -11.33 -14.60
CA ALA A 241 -9.73 -10.08 -15.37
C ALA A 241 -11.14 -9.46 -15.57
N ALA A 242 -12.21 -10.23 -15.35
CA ALA A 242 -13.59 -9.75 -15.39
C ALA A 242 -14.11 -9.30 -14.02
N GLY A 243 -13.28 -9.37 -12.97
CA GLY A 243 -13.64 -9.03 -11.59
C GLY A 243 -14.43 -10.13 -10.86
N VAL A 244 -14.42 -11.36 -11.39
CA VAL A 244 -15.11 -12.50 -10.78
C VAL A 244 -14.18 -13.17 -9.77
N PRO A 245 -14.63 -13.42 -8.52
CA PRO A 245 -13.82 -14.16 -7.55
C PRO A 245 -13.41 -15.53 -8.09
N THR A 246 -12.12 -15.82 -8.07
CA THR A 246 -11.58 -17.08 -8.61
C THR A 246 -11.71 -18.25 -7.64
N GLY A 247 -12.14 -17.99 -6.39
CA GLY A 247 -12.19 -18.98 -5.32
C GLY A 247 -10.80 -19.36 -4.77
N ARG A 248 -9.76 -18.61 -5.15
CA ARG A 248 -8.36 -18.81 -4.71
C ARG A 248 -7.62 -17.47 -4.71
N THR A 249 -6.46 -17.47 -4.07
CA THR A 249 -5.51 -16.36 -4.14
C THR A 249 -4.35 -16.78 -5.02
N THR A 250 -4.14 -16.07 -6.12
CA THR A 250 -3.07 -16.33 -7.10
C THR A 250 -1.95 -15.33 -6.92
N VAL A 251 -0.71 -15.79 -7.00
CA VAL A 251 0.48 -14.95 -7.08
C VAL A 251 1.10 -15.13 -8.45
N TRP A 252 1.47 -14.03 -9.08
CA TRP A 252 2.37 -14.01 -10.21
C TRP A 252 3.40 -12.92 -9.99
N LEU A 253 4.67 -13.23 -10.18
CA LEU A 253 5.77 -12.28 -9.99
C LEU A 253 6.86 -12.61 -11.01
N ASP A 254 7.18 -11.63 -11.84
CA ASP A 254 8.33 -11.69 -12.73
C ASP A 254 9.46 -10.86 -12.12
N ILE A 255 10.68 -11.40 -12.11
CA ILE A 255 11.86 -10.78 -11.50
C ILE A 255 12.98 -10.80 -12.53
N LEU A 256 13.53 -9.63 -12.84
CA LEU A 256 14.70 -9.49 -13.71
C LEU A 256 15.97 -9.57 -12.86
N ASP A 257 16.90 -10.41 -13.28
CA ASP A 257 18.24 -10.46 -12.74
C ASP A 257 19.24 -10.65 -13.89
N GLY A 258 19.91 -9.57 -14.30
CA GLY A 258 20.84 -9.60 -15.43
C GLY A 258 20.16 -10.00 -16.75
N ASP A 259 20.54 -11.17 -17.27
CA ASP A 259 20.03 -11.75 -18.51
C ASP A 259 19.03 -12.89 -18.31
N ARG A 260 18.67 -13.20 -17.05
CA ARG A 260 17.63 -14.18 -16.70
C ARG A 260 16.37 -13.52 -16.18
N LEU A 261 15.24 -14.17 -16.46
CA LEU A 261 13.94 -13.84 -15.89
C LEU A 261 13.54 -14.96 -14.92
N VAL A 262 13.24 -14.60 -13.68
CA VAL A 262 12.69 -15.53 -12.69
C VAL A 262 11.19 -15.29 -12.60
N ARG A 263 10.42 -16.34 -12.87
CA ARG A 263 8.96 -16.31 -12.85
C ARG A 263 8.49 -17.11 -11.65
N VAL A 264 7.79 -16.44 -10.74
CA VAL A 264 7.19 -17.06 -9.56
C VAL A 264 5.68 -17.07 -9.75
N SER A 265 5.08 -18.25 -9.55
CA SER A 265 3.64 -18.43 -9.59
C SER A 265 3.20 -19.24 -8.40
N ALA A 266 2.12 -18.86 -7.73
CA ALA A 266 1.58 -19.61 -6.61
C ALA A 266 0.06 -19.56 -6.55
N GLU A 267 -0.53 -20.57 -5.91
CA GLU A 267 -1.95 -20.59 -5.59
C GLU A 267 -2.15 -20.98 -4.12
N PHE A 268 -2.93 -20.18 -3.41
CA PHE A 268 -3.32 -20.38 -2.01
C PHE A 268 -4.84 -20.35 -1.85
N ALA A 269 -5.31 -20.72 -0.65
CA ALA A 269 -6.73 -20.65 -0.31
C ALA A 269 -7.26 -19.21 -0.48
N ALA A 270 -8.54 -19.07 -0.85
CA ALA A 270 -9.15 -17.75 -0.89
C ALA A 270 -9.27 -17.12 0.50
N GLY A 271 -9.29 -15.80 0.53
CA GLY A 271 -9.54 -15.01 1.73
C GLY A 271 -8.26 -14.51 2.41
N PRO A 272 -8.40 -13.86 3.58
CA PRO A 272 -7.32 -13.11 4.21
C PRO A 272 -6.08 -13.95 4.54
N GLU A 273 -6.26 -15.21 4.90
CA GLU A 273 -5.14 -16.11 5.22
C GLU A 273 -4.29 -16.41 3.98
N GLY A 274 -4.90 -16.72 2.83
CA GLY A 274 -4.15 -16.98 1.61
C GLY A 274 -3.52 -15.72 1.02
N GLU A 275 -4.15 -14.55 1.18
CA GLU A 275 -3.54 -13.26 0.86
C GLU A 275 -2.31 -12.98 1.73
N GLN A 276 -2.37 -13.28 3.02
CA GLN A 276 -1.23 -13.16 3.92
C GLN A 276 -0.11 -14.11 3.51
N MET A 277 -0.44 -15.38 3.20
CA MET A 277 0.55 -16.36 2.72
C MET A 277 1.20 -15.91 1.40
N ALA A 278 0.44 -15.30 0.49
CA ALA A 278 0.96 -14.71 -0.73
C ALA A 278 1.97 -13.58 -0.46
N ARG A 279 1.67 -12.68 0.48
CA ARG A 279 2.59 -11.60 0.90
C ARG A 279 3.86 -12.15 1.55
N GLU A 280 3.72 -13.16 2.41
CA GLU A 280 4.86 -13.83 3.07
C GLU A 280 5.76 -14.55 2.07
N LEU A 281 5.17 -15.25 1.09
CA LEU A 281 5.92 -15.84 -0.02
C LEU A 281 6.74 -14.77 -0.72
N ILE A 282 6.13 -13.68 -1.19
CA ILE A 282 6.83 -12.62 -1.93
C ILE A 282 7.95 -12.01 -1.08
N ALA A 283 7.68 -11.71 0.20
CA ALA A 283 8.66 -11.13 1.12
C ALA A 283 9.85 -12.06 1.40
N SER A 284 9.68 -13.38 1.24
CA SER A 284 10.73 -14.37 1.46
C SER A 284 11.70 -14.53 0.29
N ILE A 285 11.37 -14.00 -0.90
CA ILE A 285 12.15 -14.24 -2.11
C ILE A 285 13.43 -13.41 -2.09
N SER A 286 14.55 -14.03 -2.45
CA SER A 286 15.83 -13.36 -2.68
C SER A 286 16.62 -14.06 -3.79
N ILE A 287 17.45 -13.28 -4.47
CA ILE A 287 18.34 -13.72 -5.55
C ILE A 287 19.78 -13.68 -5.04
N GLY A 288 20.53 -14.77 -5.24
CA GLY A 288 21.93 -14.93 -4.85
C GLY A 288 22.81 -15.45 -5.98
#